data_AF-A0A4Q6JFM5-F1
#
_entry.id   AF-A0A4Q6JFM5-F1
#
_cell.length_a   1.000
_cell.length_b   1.000
_cell.length_c   1.000
_cell.angle_alpha   90.00
_cell.angle_beta   90.00
_cell.angle_gamma   90.00
#
_symmetry.space_group_name_H-M   'P 1'
#
loop_
_entity.id
_entity.type
_entity.pdbx_description
1 polymer ?
#
loop_
_entity_poly.entity_id
_entity_poly.type
_entity_poly.pdbx_seq_one_letter_code
_entity_poly.pdbx_strand_id
1 'polypeptide(L)'
;MKIIPAFFVILLLCSACSSYSPIKQEMQTKLQGSWQSTNSPVCEANFHTIAFKNKILEISYDEQGYISETEARKTFVYTILSTEKNLIRVQLENETRLDKKGKPVVWHLKPLRNDKYCWGRDDWPDLACTASRYKCTVK
;
A
#
# COMPACT_ATOMS: atom_id res chain seq x y z
N MET A 1 31.78 4.68 60.47
CA MET A 1 31.49 5.05 59.07
C MET A 1 30.86 3.84 58.38
N LYS A 2 29.58 3.90 58.01
CA LYS A 2 28.86 2.82 57.31
C LYS A 2 28.76 3.18 55.83
N ILE A 3 29.29 2.34 54.96
CA ILE A 3 29.25 2.52 53.50
C ILE A 3 27.97 1.83 53.01
N ILE A 4 27.06 2.60 52.42
CA ILE A 4 25.82 2.10 51.79
C ILE A 4 26.17 1.81 50.32
N PRO A 5 25.94 0.59 49.78
CA PRO A 5 26.14 0.33 48.37
C PRO A 5 24.92 0.86 47.60
N ALA A 6 25.15 1.81 46.71
CA ALA A 6 24.14 2.31 45.78
C ALA A 6 23.80 1.20 44.76
N PHE A 7 22.59 0.65 44.87
CA PHE A 7 22.01 -0.23 43.85
C PHE A 7 21.69 0.60 42.59
N PHE A 8 22.56 0.52 41.59
CA PHE A 8 22.33 1.08 40.27
C PHE A 8 21.37 0.16 39.50
N VAL A 9 20.08 0.50 39.49
CA VAL A 9 19.07 -0.17 38.66
C VAL A 9 19.23 0.37 37.24
N ILE A 10 19.91 -0.39 36.39
CA ILE A 10 20.03 -0.11 34.96
C ILE A 10 18.69 -0.45 34.30
N LEU A 11 17.85 0.57 34.07
CA LEU A 11 16.66 0.46 33.22
C LEU A 11 17.11 0.24 31.77
N LEU A 12 17.07 -1.02 31.31
CA LEU A 12 17.19 -1.38 29.91
C LEU A 12 15.96 -0.85 29.14
N LEU A 13 16.09 0.36 28.60
CA LEU A 13 15.19 0.90 27.60
C LEU A 13 15.35 0.06 26.33
N CYS A 14 14.51 -0.97 26.17
CA CYS A 14 14.30 -1.65 24.90
C CYS A 14 13.67 -0.65 23.91
N SER A 15 14.50 0.19 23.31
CA SER A 15 14.18 0.90 22.08
C SER A 15 13.97 -0.16 21.00
N ALA A 16 12.73 -0.63 20.86
CA ALA A 16 12.32 -1.37 19.69
C ALA A 16 12.40 -0.42 18.50
N CYS A 17 13.59 -0.31 17.90
CA CYS A 17 13.76 0.28 16.58
C CYS A 17 12.88 -0.53 15.64
N SER A 18 11.71 0.02 15.33
CA SER A 18 10.79 -0.51 14.34
C SER A 18 11.59 -0.68 13.06
N SER A 19 12.00 -1.92 12.80
CA SER A 19 12.90 -2.27 11.71
C SER A 19 12.10 -2.12 10.43
N TYR A 20 12.19 -0.94 9.84
CA TYR A 20 11.56 -0.67 8.57
C TYR A 20 12.25 -1.52 7.52
N SER A 21 11.56 -2.55 7.04
CA SER A 21 11.99 -3.23 5.82
C SER A 21 11.60 -2.33 4.64
N PRO A 22 12.58 -1.82 3.87
CA PRO A 22 12.27 -1.12 2.64
C PRO A 22 11.45 -2.04 1.73
N ILE A 23 10.52 -1.47 0.97
CA ILE A 23 9.74 -2.24 -0.01
C ILE A 23 10.72 -3.01 -0.89
N LYS A 24 10.51 -4.32 -1.04
CA LYS A 24 11.35 -5.17 -1.88
C LYS A 24 11.43 -4.55 -3.28
N GLN A 25 12.65 -4.31 -3.78
CA GLN A 25 12.90 -3.68 -5.08
C GLN A 25 12.11 -4.37 -6.20
N GLU A 26 12.01 -5.70 -6.17
CA GLU A 26 11.22 -6.50 -7.11
C GLU A 26 9.74 -6.07 -7.17
N MET A 27 9.11 -5.81 -6.02
CA MET A 27 7.71 -5.38 -5.95
C MET A 27 7.55 -3.97 -6.51
N GLN A 28 8.49 -3.07 -6.21
CA GLN A 28 8.51 -1.73 -6.79
C GLN A 28 8.62 -1.81 -8.31
N THR A 29 9.56 -2.60 -8.84
CA THR A 29 9.74 -2.78 -10.29
C THR A 29 8.49 -3.34 -10.98
N LYS A 30 7.79 -4.29 -10.35
CA LYS A 30 6.54 -4.84 -10.90
C LYS A 30 5.44 -3.79 -10.97
N LEU A 31 5.20 -3.08 -9.87
CA LEU A 31 4.01 -2.25 -9.66
C LEU A 31 4.18 -0.79 -10.08
N GLN A 32 5.38 -0.24 -10.09
CA GLN A 32 5.62 1.13 -10.52
C GLN A 32 5.34 1.31 -12.02
N GLY A 33 4.72 2.43 -12.37
CA GLY A 33 4.38 2.79 -13.74
C GLY A 33 2.89 3.09 -13.92
N SER A 34 2.45 3.11 -15.18
CA SER A 34 1.10 3.47 -15.58
C SER A 34 0.22 2.25 -15.85
N TRP A 35 -1.06 2.38 -15.51
CA TRP A 35 -2.02 1.29 -15.46
C TRP A 35 -3.41 1.76 -15.85
N GLN A 36 -4.21 0.88 -16.43
CA GLN A 36 -5.59 1.18 -16.84
C GLN A 36 -6.53 -0.02 -16.65
N SER A 37 -7.82 0.18 -16.86
CA SER A 37 -8.84 -0.89 -16.78
C SER A 37 -8.87 -1.81 -17.99
N THR A 38 -8.50 -1.31 -19.16
CA THR A 38 -8.52 -2.05 -20.44
C THR A 38 -7.18 -2.72 -20.71
N ASN A 39 -7.19 -3.87 -21.38
CA ASN A 39 -5.95 -4.55 -21.76
C ASN A 39 -5.43 -3.99 -23.09
N SER A 40 -4.76 -2.84 -23.02
CA SER A 40 -4.10 -2.18 -24.14
C SER A 40 -2.67 -1.78 -23.75
N PRO A 41 -1.68 -1.92 -24.65
CA PRO A 41 -0.30 -1.55 -24.37
C PRO A 41 -0.10 -0.05 -24.22
N VAL A 42 -1.01 0.75 -24.76
CA VAL A 42 -0.95 2.22 -24.70
C VAL A 42 -2.07 2.71 -23.79
N CYS A 43 -1.75 3.68 -22.91
CA CYS A 43 -2.73 4.23 -22.00
C CYS A 43 -3.80 5.03 -22.76
N GLU A 44 -5.06 4.74 -22.46
CA GLU A 44 -6.25 5.46 -22.91
C GLU A 44 -6.70 6.45 -21.83
N ALA A 45 -7.92 6.98 -21.94
CA ALA A 45 -8.47 7.93 -20.97
C ALA A 45 -8.53 7.35 -19.54
N ASN A 46 -8.28 8.21 -18.56
CA ASN A 46 -8.36 7.91 -17.13
C ASN A 46 -7.50 6.71 -16.66
N PHE A 47 -6.32 6.54 -17.26
CA PHE A 47 -5.27 5.71 -16.67
C PHE A 47 -4.77 6.31 -15.34
N HIS A 48 -4.00 5.55 -14.59
CA HIS A 48 -3.36 6.03 -13.37
C HIS A 48 -1.92 5.56 -13.25
N THR A 49 -1.11 6.27 -12.49
CA THR A 49 0.29 5.96 -12.22
C THR A 49 0.48 5.56 -10.78
N ILE A 50 1.25 4.50 -10.53
CA ILE A 50 1.67 4.07 -9.20
C ILE A 50 3.13 4.50 -9.00
N ALA A 51 3.39 5.22 -7.91
CA ALA A 51 4.72 5.64 -7.49
C ALA A 51 5.00 5.25 -6.03
N PHE A 52 6.25 4.96 -5.72
CA PHE A 52 6.70 4.64 -4.38
C PHE A 52 7.66 5.71 -3.86
N LYS A 53 7.44 6.18 -2.63
CA LYS A 53 8.32 7.11 -1.93
C LYS A 53 8.45 6.69 -0.47
N ASN A 54 9.55 6.03 -0.12
CA ASN A 54 9.76 5.47 1.21
C ASN A 54 8.61 4.54 1.63
N LYS A 55 7.85 4.89 2.68
CA LYS A 55 6.69 4.14 3.17
C LYS A 55 5.38 4.48 2.46
N ILE A 56 5.43 5.33 1.44
CA ILE A 56 4.26 5.85 0.76
C ILE A 56 4.12 5.18 -0.60
N LEU A 57 2.91 4.74 -0.89
CA LEU A 57 2.45 4.39 -2.22
C LEU A 57 1.48 5.48 -2.65
N GLU A 58 1.78 6.16 -3.75
CA GLU A 58 0.91 7.17 -4.35
C GLU A 58 0.30 6.63 -5.65
N ILE A 59 -0.99 6.86 -5.83
CA ILE A 59 -1.71 6.59 -7.07
C ILE A 59 -2.33 7.87 -7.58
N SER A 60 -1.91 8.28 -8.78
CA SER A 60 -2.38 9.51 -9.41
C SER A 60 -3.07 9.17 -10.73
N TYR A 61 -4.36 9.50 -10.82
CA TYR A 61 -5.20 9.31 -12.00
C TYR A 61 -5.04 10.49 -12.97
N ASP A 62 -5.18 10.20 -14.26
CA ASP A 62 -5.23 11.21 -15.32
C ASP A 62 -6.45 12.13 -15.16
N GLU A 63 -7.63 11.53 -14.94
CA GLU A 63 -8.88 12.25 -14.64
C GLU A 63 -9.25 12.14 -13.15
N GLN A 64 -9.76 10.97 -12.71
CA GLN A 64 -10.12 10.70 -11.32
C GLN A 64 -10.33 9.21 -11.02
N GLY A 65 -10.02 8.81 -9.78
CA GLY A 65 -10.44 7.53 -9.21
C GLY A 65 -11.53 7.73 -8.15
N TYR A 66 -12.14 6.64 -7.70
CA TYR A 66 -13.28 6.66 -6.78
C TYR A 66 -13.02 5.80 -5.54
N ILE A 67 -13.31 6.36 -4.36
CA ILE A 67 -13.36 5.65 -3.07
C ILE A 67 -14.73 5.03 -2.87
N SER A 68 -15.75 5.79 -3.27
CA SER A 68 -17.17 5.47 -3.22
C SER A 68 -17.88 6.20 -4.38
N GLU A 69 -19.18 5.97 -4.52
CA GLU A 69 -20.01 6.64 -5.55
C GLU A 69 -20.00 8.17 -5.43
N THR A 70 -19.79 8.70 -4.23
CA THR A 70 -19.85 10.15 -3.95
C THR A 70 -18.47 10.77 -3.71
N GLU A 71 -17.41 9.97 -3.69
CA GLU A 71 -16.08 10.44 -3.35
C GLU A 71 -15.07 10.07 -4.44
N ALA A 72 -14.79 11.06 -5.30
CA ALA A 72 -13.76 10.99 -6.32
C ALA A 72 -12.53 11.80 -5.88
N ARG A 73 -11.34 11.30 -6.22
CA ARG A 73 -10.07 12.00 -6.00
C ARG A 73 -9.14 11.76 -7.19
N LYS A 74 -8.31 12.76 -7.50
CA LYS A 74 -7.25 12.60 -8.51
C LYS A 74 -6.07 11.78 -7.97
N THR A 75 -5.76 11.94 -6.69
CA THR A 75 -4.62 11.27 -6.05
C THR A 75 -5.06 10.52 -4.79
N PHE A 76 -4.48 9.33 -4.62
CA PHE A 76 -4.63 8.49 -3.44
C PHE A 76 -3.27 8.24 -2.83
N VAL A 77 -3.12 8.61 -1.58
CA VAL A 77 -1.89 8.40 -0.81
C VAL A 77 -2.13 7.25 0.16
N TYR A 78 -1.27 6.26 0.12
CA TYR A 78 -1.34 5.11 1.02
C TYR A 78 -0.06 4.97 1.84
N THR A 79 -0.22 4.62 3.11
CA THR A 79 0.88 4.15 3.94
C THR A 79 1.06 2.64 3.76
N ILE A 80 2.28 2.20 3.51
CA ILE A 80 2.65 0.80 3.37
C ILE A 80 2.85 0.20 4.75
N LEU A 81 2.07 -0.84 5.04
CA LEU A 81 2.08 -1.56 6.32
C LEU A 81 3.04 -2.76 6.27
N SER A 82 2.98 -3.55 5.19
CA SER A 82 3.86 -4.70 4.97
C SER A 82 4.05 -4.99 3.49
N THR A 83 5.18 -5.60 3.15
CA THR A 83 5.47 -6.09 1.79
C THR A 83 5.76 -7.58 1.85
N GLU A 84 4.99 -8.36 1.10
CA GLU A 84 5.10 -9.80 0.99
C GLU A 84 5.50 -10.19 -0.45
N LYS A 85 5.67 -11.48 -0.74
CA LYS A 85 6.11 -11.94 -2.06
C LYS A 85 5.08 -11.64 -3.16
N ASN A 86 3.80 -11.65 -2.82
CA ASN A 86 2.66 -11.61 -3.75
C ASN A 86 1.69 -10.45 -3.48
N LEU A 87 1.94 -9.62 -2.48
CA LEU A 87 1.10 -8.46 -2.17
C LEU A 87 1.85 -7.39 -1.39
N ILE A 88 1.33 -6.17 -1.42
CA ILE A 88 1.66 -5.08 -0.49
C ILE A 88 0.41 -4.76 0.31
N ARG A 89 0.49 -4.78 1.64
CA ARG A 89 -0.59 -4.32 2.51
C ARG A 89 -0.44 -2.82 2.71
N VAL A 90 -1.49 -2.07 2.40
CA VAL A 90 -1.49 -0.62 2.42
C VAL A 90 -2.76 -0.09 3.08
N GLN A 91 -2.67 1.06 3.71
CA GLN A 91 -3.80 1.78 4.30
C GLN A 91 -3.92 3.15 3.64
N LEU A 92 -5.13 3.50 3.20
CA LEU A 92 -5.40 4.80 2.59
C LEU A 92 -5.28 5.91 3.64
N GLU A 93 -4.67 7.03 3.26
CA GLU A 93 -4.64 8.22 4.10
C GLU A 93 -6.06 8.73 4.36
N ASN A 94 -6.38 9.00 5.64
CA ASN A 94 -7.72 9.36 6.10
C ASN A 94 -8.80 8.32 5.74
N GLU A 95 -8.47 7.03 5.75
CA GLU A 95 -9.44 5.94 5.55
C GLU A 95 -10.56 5.98 6.60
N THR A 96 -11.78 6.25 6.16
CA THR A 96 -12.97 6.30 7.02
C THR A 96 -13.79 5.02 6.97
N ARG A 97 -13.56 4.15 5.97
CA ARG A 97 -14.31 2.90 5.86
C ARG A 97 -13.80 1.90 6.89
N LEU A 98 -14.72 1.18 7.50
CA LEU A 98 -14.45 0.16 8.49
C LEU A 98 -14.74 -1.24 7.93
N ASP A 99 -13.96 -2.22 8.37
CA ASP A 99 -14.26 -3.64 8.19
C ASP A 99 -15.42 -4.09 9.11
N LYS A 100 -15.82 -5.35 8.98
CA LYS A 100 -16.90 -5.94 9.82
C LYS A 100 -16.56 -5.99 11.32
N LYS A 101 -15.30 -5.76 11.70
CA LYS A 101 -14.81 -5.73 13.09
C LYS A 101 -14.66 -4.29 13.61
N GLY A 102 -15.08 -3.29 12.83
CA GLY A 102 -14.97 -1.87 13.19
C GLY A 102 -13.55 -1.30 13.08
N LYS A 103 -12.64 -1.98 12.38
CA LYS A 103 -11.28 -1.49 12.15
C LYS A 103 -11.17 -0.80 10.79
N PRO A 104 -10.30 0.22 10.62
CA PRO A 104 -10.08 0.81 9.30
C PRO A 104 -9.68 -0.22 8.26
N VAL A 105 -10.21 -0.08 7.05
CA VAL A 105 -9.93 -1.01 5.95
C VAL A 105 -8.43 -1.01 5.60
N VAL A 106 -7.88 -2.21 5.42
CA VAL A 106 -6.53 -2.44 4.89
C VAL A 106 -6.64 -3.08 3.51
N TRP A 107 -6.01 -2.46 2.52
CA TRP A 107 -6.01 -2.87 1.13
C TRP A 107 -4.79 -3.72 0.82
N HIS A 108 -4.95 -4.65 -0.13
CA HIS A 108 -3.86 -5.43 -0.71
C HIS A 108 -3.64 -5.01 -2.15
N LEU A 109 -2.45 -4.53 -2.48
CA LEU A 109 -2.03 -4.39 -3.87
C LEU A 109 -1.38 -5.69 -4.33
N LYS A 110 -2.11 -6.49 -5.12
CA LYS A 110 -1.72 -7.85 -5.52
C LYS A 110 -1.22 -7.86 -6.98
N PRO A 111 0.10 -7.87 -7.24
CA PRO A 111 0.60 -8.14 -8.59
C PRO A 111 0.26 -9.58 -8.99
N LEU A 112 -0.56 -9.74 -10.02
CA LEU A 112 -0.95 -11.04 -10.57
C LEU A 112 0.10 -11.54 -11.58
N ARG A 113 0.64 -10.61 -12.36
CA ARG A 113 1.72 -10.79 -13.35
C ARG A 113 2.52 -9.48 -13.44
N ASN A 114 3.56 -9.44 -14.27
CA ASN A 114 4.35 -8.21 -14.49
C ASN A 114 3.54 -7.08 -15.17
N ASP A 115 2.46 -7.42 -15.85
CA ASP A 115 1.59 -6.53 -16.63
C ASP A 115 0.18 -6.40 -16.05
N LYS A 116 -0.08 -7.00 -14.89
CA LYS A 116 -1.44 -7.12 -14.34
C LYS A 116 -1.46 -7.13 -12.82
N TYR A 117 -2.31 -6.33 -12.21
CA TYR A 117 -2.54 -6.36 -10.77
C TYR A 117 -4.04 -6.24 -10.43
N CYS A 118 -4.41 -6.52 -9.18
CA CYS A 118 -5.73 -6.23 -8.64
C CYS A 118 -5.67 -5.77 -7.18
N TRP A 119 -6.78 -5.22 -6.68
CA TRP A 119 -6.94 -4.86 -5.28
C TRP A 119 -7.65 -5.97 -4.52
N GLY A 120 -7.14 -6.31 -3.34
CA GLY A 120 -7.86 -7.09 -2.32
C GLY A 120 -8.00 -6.30 -1.02
N ARG A 121 -8.57 -6.94 0.00
CA ARG A 121 -8.67 -6.40 1.37
C ARG A 121 -8.41 -7.49 2.41
N ASP A 122 -7.96 -7.09 3.59
CA ASP A 122 -7.77 -7.98 4.76
C ASP A 122 -9.06 -8.73 5.15
N ASP A 123 -10.24 -8.14 4.92
CA ASP A 123 -11.54 -8.70 5.29
C ASP A 123 -12.26 -9.41 4.13
N TRP A 124 -11.58 -9.62 3.00
CA TRP A 124 -12.05 -10.43 1.88
C TRP A 124 -11.39 -11.82 1.91
N PRO A 125 -11.96 -12.83 1.22
CA PRO A 125 -11.26 -14.10 1.00
C PRO A 125 -9.90 -13.87 0.32
N ASP A 126 -8.89 -14.69 0.64
CA ASP A 126 -7.49 -14.48 0.20
C ASP A 126 -7.33 -14.32 -1.32
N LEU A 127 -8.12 -15.07 -2.11
CA LEU A 127 -8.10 -15.04 -3.57
C LEU A 127 -9.04 -13.99 -4.19
N ALA A 128 -9.86 -13.32 -3.38
CA ALA A 128 -10.78 -12.29 -3.85
C ALA A 128 -10.01 -11.03 -4.29
N CYS A 129 -10.49 -10.43 -5.36
CA CYS A 129 -9.92 -9.23 -5.94
C CYS A 129 -10.96 -8.40 -6.69
N THR A 130 -10.68 -7.11 -6.84
CA THR A 130 -11.37 -6.24 -7.81
C THR A 130 -11.08 -6.68 -9.25
N ALA A 131 -11.78 -6.07 -10.20
CA ALA A 131 -11.35 -6.10 -11.60
C ALA A 131 -9.88 -5.69 -11.71
N SER A 132 -9.18 -6.35 -12.63
CA SER A 132 -7.74 -6.16 -12.80
C SER A 132 -7.41 -4.84 -13.49
N ARG A 133 -6.19 -4.38 -13.24
CA ARG A 133 -5.58 -3.26 -13.95
C ARG A 133 -4.40 -3.77 -14.76
N TYR A 134 -4.25 -3.23 -15.96
CA TYR A 134 -3.27 -3.65 -16.96
C TYR A 134 -2.23 -2.56 -17.15
N LYS A 135 -0.96 -2.96 -17.24
CA LYS A 135 0.15 -2.03 -17.43
C LYS A 135 0.08 -1.43 -18.84
N CYS A 136 0.34 -0.13 -18.95
CA CYS A 136 0.33 0.58 -20.21
C CYS A 136 1.45 1.63 -20.27
N THR A 137 1.77 2.09 -21.46
CA THR A 137 2.70 3.19 -21.71
C THR A 137 1.93 4.44 -22.08
N VAL A 138 2.24 5.55 -21.41
CA VAL A 138 1.70 6.88 -21.76
C VAL A 138 2.32 7.31 -23.09
N LYS A 139 1.51 7.90 -23.97
CA LYS A 139 1.97 8.42 -25.27
C LYS A 139 2.92 9.61 -25.12
#